data_AF-A0A0C9ZU50-F1
#
_entry.id   AF-A0A0C9ZU50-F1
#
_cell.length_a   1.000
_cell.length_b   1.000
_cell.length_c   1.000
_cell.angle_alpha   90.00
_cell.angle_beta   90.00
_cell.angle_gamma   90.00
#
_symmetry.space_group_name_H-M   'P 1'
#
loop_
_entity.id
_entity.type
_entity.pdbx_description
1 polymer ?
#
loop_
_entity_poly.entity_id
_entity_poly.type
_entity_poly.pdbx_seq_one_letter_code
_entity_poly.pdbx_strand_id
1 'polypeptide(L)'
;MNQAYEQLTAVLDPDKVAWWKLDALRAEADRGEALDIYLLKGDKALTFHEAWLQLTKNPKSPSGYVGSVAWLAEGIGIEDSQDQLRSEIQQLPNPMSTRQEVKISEKRQRLSSRIEKFHSNGQAFCKGLEIDGTFTPQDDPAFCGTDEEEHEDREFWDDDDEGDWEAPEEEVEGLASELMSIWMP
;
A
#
# COMPACT_ATOMS: atom_id res chain seq x y z
N MET A 1 14.06 -36.83 3.60
CA MET A 1 14.05 -35.96 2.39
C MET A 1 13.13 -36.48 1.29
N ASN A 2 12.88 -37.79 1.17
CA ASN A 2 12.06 -38.36 0.08
C ASN A 2 10.54 -38.17 0.24
N GLN A 3 10.04 -38.03 1.47
CA GLN A 3 8.60 -37.98 1.74
C GLN A 3 7.90 -36.74 1.14
N ALA A 4 8.56 -35.57 1.18
CA ALA A 4 8.05 -34.35 0.57
C ALA A 4 8.05 -34.42 -0.96
N TYR A 5 9.06 -35.09 -1.55
CA TYR A 5 9.15 -35.30 -2.99
C TYR A 5 8.07 -36.28 -3.48
N GLU A 6 7.81 -37.36 -2.74
CA GLU A 6 6.74 -38.30 -3.04
C GLU A 6 5.35 -37.66 -2.94
N GLN A 7 5.13 -36.78 -1.96
CA GLN A 7 3.88 -36.01 -1.83
C GLN A 7 3.65 -35.07 -3.01
N LEU A 8 4.68 -34.35 -3.47
CA LEU A 8 4.60 -33.50 -4.66
C LEU A 8 4.35 -34.31 -5.93
N THR A 9 5.00 -35.47 -6.06
CA THR A 9 4.84 -36.37 -7.20
C THR A 9 3.44 -36.99 -7.26
N ALA A 10 2.80 -37.23 -6.11
CA ALA A 10 1.43 -37.75 -6.04
C ALA A 10 0.36 -36.76 -6.53
N VAL A 11 0.65 -35.45 -6.49
CA VAL A 11 -0.26 -34.39 -6.98
C VAL A 11 -0.07 -34.15 -8.49
N LEU A 12 1.06 -34.59 -9.05
CA LEU A 12 1.38 -34.41 -10.46
C LEU A 12 0.65 -35.42 -11.34
N ASP A 13 0.24 -34.95 -12.52
CA ASP A 13 -0.44 -35.76 -13.54
C ASP A 13 0.47 -36.91 -14.02
N PRO A 14 0.07 -38.18 -13.85
CA PRO A 14 0.90 -39.33 -14.17
C PRO A 14 1.28 -39.42 -15.66
N ASP A 15 0.45 -38.92 -16.56
CA ASP A 15 0.72 -38.93 -18.00
C ASP A 15 1.85 -37.95 -18.35
N LYS A 16 1.90 -36.80 -17.68
CA LYS A 16 3.00 -35.84 -17.81
C LYS A 16 4.32 -36.39 -17.27
N VAL A 17 4.26 -37.08 -16.13
CA VAL A 17 5.44 -37.72 -15.54
C VAL A 17 5.99 -38.82 -16.45
N ALA A 18 5.12 -39.61 -17.08
CA ALA A 18 5.53 -40.63 -18.05
C ALA A 18 6.19 -40.00 -19.28
N TRP A 19 5.64 -38.90 -19.79
CA TRP A 19 6.21 -38.16 -20.91
C TRP A 19 7.59 -37.57 -20.59
N TRP A 20 7.77 -36.93 -19.42
CA TRP A 20 9.06 -36.41 -18.99
C TRP A 20 10.11 -37.50 -18.81
N LYS A 21 9.74 -38.70 -18.34
CA LYS A 21 10.66 -39.83 -18.22
C LYS A 21 11.14 -40.31 -19.59
N LEU A 22 10.25 -40.37 -20.56
CA LEU A 22 10.59 -40.77 -21.93
C LEU A 22 11.48 -39.72 -22.59
N ASP A 23 11.16 -38.45 -22.40
CA ASP A 23 11.95 -37.32 -22.90
C ASP A 23 13.36 -37.31 -22.28
N ALA A 24 13.48 -37.57 -20.98
CA ALA A 24 14.75 -37.73 -20.28
C ALA A 24 15.61 -38.88 -20.85
N LEU A 25 15.00 -40.03 -21.11
CA LEU A 25 15.71 -41.17 -21.72
C LEU A 25 16.19 -40.86 -23.14
N ARG A 26 15.40 -40.11 -23.91
CA ARG A 26 15.79 -39.68 -25.25
C ARG A 26 16.93 -38.67 -25.20
N ALA A 27 16.87 -37.70 -24.28
CA ALA A 27 17.92 -36.71 -24.08
C ALA A 27 19.25 -37.35 -23.66
N GLU A 28 19.22 -38.40 -22.83
CA GLU A 28 20.43 -39.14 -22.43
C GLU A 28 21.08 -39.90 -23.61
N ALA A 29 20.26 -40.39 -24.54
CA ALA A 29 20.71 -41.06 -25.75
C ALA A 29 21.31 -40.09 -26.78
N ASP A 30 20.62 -38.97 -27.03
CA ASP A 30 20.99 -37.99 -28.07
C ASP A 30 22.15 -37.08 -27.62
N ARG A 31 22.27 -36.84 -26.30
CA ARG A 31 23.30 -35.99 -25.65
C ARG A 31 23.37 -34.56 -26.23
N GLY A 32 24.35 -33.77 -25.78
CA GLY A 32 24.58 -32.41 -26.25
C GLY A 32 23.46 -31.45 -25.82
N GLU A 33 22.90 -30.71 -26.78
CA GLU A 33 21.82 -29.73 -26.56
C GLU A 33 20.53 -30.39 -26.01
N ALA A 34 20.34 -31.69 -26.23
CA ALA A 34 19.20 -32.40 -25.65
C ALA A 34 19.26 -32.49 -24.11
N LEU A 35 20.46 -32.37 -23.51
CA LEU A 35 20.62 -32.32 -22.04
C LEU A 35 20.22 -30.97 -21.45
N ASP A 36 19.88 -29.97 -22.27
CA ASP A 36 19.37 -28.67 -21.80
C ASP A 36 18.06 -28.80 -21.02
N ILE A 37 17.35 -29.92 -21.13
CA ILE A 37 16.16 -30.22 -20.30
C ILE A 37 16.47 -30.25 -18.80
N TYR A 38 17.73 -30.50 -18.42
CA TYR A 38 18.19 -30.49 -17.03
C TYR A 38 18.63 -29.10 -16.58
N LEU A 39 18.78 -28.15 -17.51
CA LEU A 39 19.09 -26.77 -17.17
C LEU A 39 17.81 -26.09 -16.73
N LEU A 40 17.76 -25.65 -15.46
CA LEU A 40 16.72 -24.75 -14.99
C LEU A 40 16.85 -23.41 -15.72
N LYS A 41 16.12 -23.25 -16.83
CA LYS A 41 15.83 -21.95 -17.45
C LYS A 41 14.78 -21.23 -16.59
N GLY A 42 15.17 -20.87 -15.37
CA GLY A 42 14.39 -19.94 -14.57
C GLY A 42 14.66 -18.55 -15.11
N ASP A 43 13.66 -17.90 -15.67
CA ASP A 43 13.71 -16.44 -15.78
C ASP A 43 14.01 -15.90 -14.38
N LYS A 44 15.01 -15.02 -14.28
CA LYS A 44 15.40 -14.43 -13.00
C LYS A 44 14.13 -13.84 -12.38
N ALA A 45 13.77 -14.32 -11.20
CA ALA A 45 12.62 -13.79 -10.49
C ALA A 45 12.76 -12.27 -10.40
N LEU A 46 11.69 -11.55 -10.72
CA LEU A 46 11.64 -10.09 -10.65
C LEU A 46 12.21 -9.65 -9.31
N THR A 47 13.22 -8.79 -9.37
CA THR A 47 13.77 -8.16 -8.17
C THR A 47 12.70 -7.25 -7.58
N PHE A 48 12.66 -7.10 -6.25
CA PHE A 48 11.71 -6.18 -5.59
C PHE A 48 11.62 -4.81 -6.27
N HIS A 49 12.77 -4.23 -6.64
CA HIS A 49 12.86 -2.96 -7.35
C HIS A 49 12.21 -2.99 -8.75
N GLU A 50 12.33 -4.10 -9.48
CA GLU A 50 11.72 -4.27 -10.80
C GLU A 50 10.19 -4.43 -10.67
N ALA A 51 9.72 -5.16 -9.66
CA ALA A 51 8.31 -5.26 -9.34
C ALA A 51 7.72 -3.89 -8.93
N TRP A 52 8.45 -3.13 -8.11
CA TRP A 52 8.04 -1.79 -7.68
C TRP A 52 8.00 -0.81 -8.86
N LEU A 53 9.01 -0.86 -9.74
CA LEU A 53 9.05 -0.07 -10.98
C LEU A 53 7.87 -0.41 -11.91
N GLN A 54 7.47 -1.68 -12.01
CA GLN A 54 6.30 -2.05 -12.81
C GLN A 54 4.99 -1.53 -12.21
N LEU A 55 4.91 -1.49 -10.87
CA LEU A 55 3.75 -0.97 -10.15
C LEU A 55 3.60 0.55 -10.35
N THR A 56 4.72 1.29 -10.31
CA THR A 56 4.71 2.75 -10.52
C THR A 56 4.53 3.14 -11.99
N LYS A 57 5.02 2.32 -12.94
CA LYS A 57 4.83 2.55 -14.38
C LYS A 57 3.41 2.26 -14.87
N ASN A 58 2.69 1.37 -14.20
CA ASN A 58 1.30 1.06 -14.49
C ASN A 58 0.45 1.36 -13.25
N PRO A 59 0.25 2.64 -12.89
CA PRO A 59 -0.73 2.96 -11.87
C PRO A 59 -2.06 2.43 -12.41
N LYS A 60 -2.62 1.43 -11.72
CA LYS A 60 -3.93 0.88 -12.06
C LYS A 60 -4.87 2.07 -12.05
N SER A 61 -5.50 2.35 -13.19
CA SER A 61 -6.36 3.51 -13.35
C SER A 61 -7.33 3.59 -12.16
N PRO A 62 -7.64 4.79 -11.66
CA PRO A 62 -8.61 4.96 -10.59
C PRO A 62 -9.99 4.59 -11.16
N SER A 63 -10.25 3.29 -11.29
CA SER A 63 -11.61 2.82 -11.41
C SER A 63 -12.29 3.26 -10.12
N GLY A 64 -13.41 3.96 -10.23
CA GLY A 64 -14.12 4.61 -9.13
C GLY A 64 -14.63 3.68 -8.02
N TYR A 65 -14.13 2.45 -7.95
CA TYR A 65 -14.25 1.56 -6.82
C TYR A 65 -12.96 1.65 -6.01
N VAL A 66 -12.98 2.46 -4.96
CA VAL A 66 -11.99 2.40 -3.88
C VAL A 66 -11.97 0.95 -3.42
N GLY A 67 -10.89 0.20 -3.65
CA GLY A 67 -10.82 -1.21 -3.29
C GLY A 67 -11.03 -1.41 -1.79
N SER A 68 -11.43 -2.61 -1.36
CA SER A 68 -11.66 -2.92 0.06
C SER A 68 -10.47 -2.58 0.97
N VAL A 69 -9.24 -2.76 0.47
CA VAL A 69 -7.99 -2.39 1.18
C VAL A 69 -7.86 -0.87 1.34
N ALA A 70 -8.16 -0.10 0.30
CA ALA A 70 -8.12 1.36 0.37
C ALA A 70 -9.24 1.90 1.28
N TRP A 71 -10.40 1.23 1.30
CA TRP A 71 -11.47 1.54 2.27
C TRP A 71 -11.01 1.27 3.70
N LEU A 72 -10.37 0.13 3.99
CA LEU A 72 -9.81 -0.15 5.32
C LEU A 72 -8.75 0.88 5.74
N ALA A 73 -7.84 1.25 4.82
CA ALA A 73 -6.84 2.28 5.08
C ALA A 73 -7.47 3.64 5.41
N GLU A 74 -8.56 4.00 4.72
CA GLU A 74 -9.34 5.21 5.05
C GLU A 74 -9.99 5.11 6.44
N GLY A 75 -10.43 3.92 6.86
CA GLY A 75 -10.93 3.68 8.21
C GLY A 75 -9.89 3.95 9.29
N ILE A 76 -8.66 3.47 9.10
CA ILE A 76 -7.53 3.75 9.99
C ILE A 76 -7.23 5.26 10.02
N GLY A 77 -7.20 5.91 8.85
CA GLY A 77 -6.97 7.36 8.80
C GLY A 77 -8.08 8.19 9.47
N ILE A 78 -9.32 7.68 9.53
CA ILE A 78 -10.41 8.32 10.28
C ILE A 78 -10.17 8.19 11.79
N GLU A 79 -9.73 7.04 12.26
CA GLU A 79 -9.37 6.80 13.66
C GLU A 79 -8.22 7.72 14.10
N ASP A 80 -7.12 7.77 13.33
CA ASP A 80 -6.00 8.68 13.58
C ASP A 80 -6.47 10.14 13.69
N SER A 81 -7.40 10.56 12.83
CA SER A 81 -7.95 11.91 12.86
C SER A 81 -8.89 12.18 14.04
N GLN A 82 -9.56 11.15 14.56
CA GLN A 82 -10.34 11.23 15.80
C GLN A 82 -9.41 11.46 16.99
N ASP A 83 -8.31 10.71 17.06
CA ASP A 83 -7.35 10.80 18.16
C ASP A 83 -6.57 12.12 18.14
N GLN A 84 -6.14 12.57 16.96
CA GLN A 84 -5.54 13.88 16.80
C GLN A 84 -6.48 15.00 17.29
N LEU A 85 -7.76 14.94 16.91
CA LEU A 85 -8.75 15.93 17.33
C LEU A 85 -8.98 15.88 18.86
N ARG A 86 -8.99 14.69 19.46
CA ARG A 86 -9.08 14.53 20.93
C ARG A 86 -7.87 15.15 21.62
N SER A 87 -6.67 14.88 21.14
CA SER A 87 -5.42 15.45 21.67
C SER A 87 -5.43 16.98 21.57
N GLU A 88 -5.77 17.53 20.41
CA GLU A 88 -5.87 18.99 20.22
C GLU A 88 -6.86 19.63 21.19
N ILE A 89 -8.02 19.01 21.43
CA ILE A 89 -9.01 19.53 22.38
C ILE A 89 -8.48 19.49 23.83
N GLN A 90 -7.72 18.46 24.21
CA GLN A 90 -7.13 18.36 25.54
C GLN A 90 -6.03 19.39 25.78
N GLN A 91 -5.25 19.73 24.75
CA GLN A 91 -4.17 20.71 24.84
C GLN A 91 -4.67 22.17 24.87
N LEU A 92 -5.94 22.42 24.52
CA LEU A 92 -6.48 23.77 24.47
C LEU A 92 -6.84 24.33 25.85
N PRO A 93 -6.60 25.63 26.08
CA PRO A 93 -6.97 26.28 27.33
C PRO A 93 -8.50 26.32 27.49
N ASN A 94 -8.96 26.11 28.72
CA ASN A 94 -10.37 26.25 29.11
C ASN A 94 -10.51 27.49 30.03
N PRO A 95 -11.25 28.55 29.64
CA PRO A 95 -12.14 28.67 28.49
C PRO A 95 -11.40 28.92 27.16
N MET A 96 -11.96 28.33 26.10
CA MET A 96 -11.40 28.36 24.76
C MET A 96 -11.72 29.69 24.05
N SER A 97 -10.84 30.14 23.16
CA SER A 97 -11.13 31.32 22.33
C SER A 97 -12.19 30.99 21.27
N THR A 98 -13.09 31.92 20.95
CA THR A 98 -14.08 31.77 19.86
C THR A 98 -13.45 31.37 18.52
N ARG A 99 -12.22 31.81 18.21
CA ARG A 99 -11.49 31.38 17.01
C ARG A 99 -11.09 29.91 17.05
N GLN A 100 -10.71 29.41 18.23
CA GLN A 100 -10.34 28.00 18.43
C GLN A 100 -11.59 27.11 18.41
N GLU A 101 -12.71 27.57 18.99
CA GLU A 101 -13.99 26.88 18.92
C GLU A 101 -14.46 26.68 17.47
N VAL A 102 -14.37 27.72 16.64
CA VAL A 102 -14.72 27.63 15.21
C VAL A 102 -13.83 26.59 14.50
N LYS A 103 -12.51 26.64 14.70
CA LYS A 103 -11.58 25.66 14.11
C LYS A 103 -11.90 24.22 14.51
N ILE A 104 -12.19 23.97 15.78
CA ILE A 104 -12.57 22.63 16.25
C ILE A 104 -13.90 22.20 15.64
N SER A 105 -14.87 23.11 15.56
CA SER A 105 -16.17 22.80 14.97
C SER A 105 -16.06 22.42 13.49
N GLU A 106 -15.18 23.09 12.75
CA GLU A 106 -14.88 22.78 11.35
C GLU A 106 -14.18 21.43 11.21
N LYS A 107 -13.16 21.15 12.03
CA LYS A 107 -12.50 19.83 12.07
C LYS A 107 -13.49 18.71 12.39
N ARG A 108 -14.37 18.92 13.37
CA ARG A 108 -15.46 17.98 13.72
C ARG A 108 -16.39 17.77 12.54
N GLN A 109 -16.81 18.83 11.85
CA GLN A 109 -17.70 18.74 10.70
C GLN A 109 -17.04 17.95 9.55
N ARG A 110 -15.79 18.26 9.22
CA ARG A 110 -15.01 17.57 8.19
C ARG A 110 -14.90 16.08 8.50
N LEU A 111 -14.59 15.75 9.76
CA LEU A 111 -14.50 14.36 10.23
C LEU A 111 -15.84 13.63 10.11
N SER A 112 -16.95 14.25 10.53
CA SER A 112 -18.29 13.68 10.37
C SER A 112 -18.62 13.39 8.90
N SER A 113 -18.35 14.32 7.99
CA SER A 113 -18.57 14.10 6.55
C SER A 113 -17.72 12.95 6.00
N ARG A 114 -16.50 12.77 6.51
CA ARG A 114 -15.59 11.69 6.10
C ARG A 114 -16.08 10.33 6.61
N ILE A 115 -16.58 10.27 7.85
CA ILE A 115 -17.24 9.10 8.45
C ILE A 115 -18.50 8.71 7.67
N GLU A 116 -19.33 9.67 7.28
CA GLU A 116 -20.52 9.40 6.47
C GLU A 116 -20.16 8.80 5.11
N LYS A 117 -19.15 9.35 4.42
CA LYS A 117 -18.62 8.79 3.17
C LYS A 117 -18.06 7.38 3.38
N PHE A 118 -17.33 7.16 4.47
CA PHE A 118 -16.78 5.84 4.82
C PHE A 118 -17.89 4.80 5.01
N HIS A 119 -18.96 5.12 5.74
CA HIS A 119 -20.10 4.22 5.92
C HIS A 119 -20.86 3.98 4.62
N SER A 120 -21.06 5.01 3.80
CA SER A 120 -21.70 4.87 2.48
C SER A 120 -20.92 3.93 1.57
N ASN A 121 -19.59 4.09 1.51
CA ASN A 121 -18.69 3.22 0.76
C ASN A 121 -18.66 1.80 1.35
N GLY A 122 -18.63 1.67 2.67
CA GLY A 122 -18.65 0.41 3.39
C GLY A 122 -19.92 -0.41 3.15
N GLN A 123 -21.06 0.27 3.02
CA GLN A 123 -22.33 -0.39 2.71
C GLN A 123 -22.28 -1.13 1.36
N ALA A 124 -21.47 -0.70 0.41
CA ALA A 124 -21.27 -1.44 -0.85
C ALA A 124 -20.56 -2.79 -0.64
N PHE A 125 -19.63 -2.86 0.32
CA PHE A 125 -18.91 -4.09 0.68
C PHE A 125 -19.71 -5.01 1.61
N CYS A 126 -20.50 -4.46 2.52
CA CYS A 126 -21.26 -5.23 3.50
C CYS A 126 -22.64 -5.70 2.99
N LYS A 127 -23.02 -5.42 1.74
CA LYS A 127 -24.28 -5.92 1.13
C LYS A 127 -24.30 -7.46 1.16
N GLY A 128 -25.17 -8.02 2.00
CA GLY A 128 -25.32 -9.47 2.18
C GLY A 128 -24.54 -10.06 3.36
N LEU A 129 -23.77 -9.25 4.10
CA LEU A 129 -23.21 -9.62 5.40
C LEU A 129 -24.11 -9.06 6.50
N GLU A 130 -24.85 -9.94 7.18
CA GLU A 130 -25.46 -9.59 8.47
C GLU A 130 -24.36 -9.60 9.54
N ILE A 131 -23.81 -8.43 9.84
CA ILE A 131 -22.90 -8.27 10.98
C ILE A 131 -23.78 -8.10 12.22
N ASP A 132 -24.20 -9.22 12.82
CA ASP A 132 -24.86 -9.24 14.13
C ASP A 132 -23.79 -9.09 15.22
N GLY A 133 -23.29 -7.86 15.36
CA GLY A 133 -22.29 -7.49 16.36
C GLY A 133 -22.74 -6.22 17.05
N THR A 134 -23.01 -6.29 18.34
CA THR A 134 -23.11 -5.08 19.16
C THR A 134 -21.72 -4.44 19.16
N PHE A 135 -21.57 -3.26 18.56
CA PHE A 135 -20.32 -2.50 18.61
C PHE A 135 -19.99 -2.23 20.09
N THR A 136 -18.94 -2.88 20.57
CA THR A 136 -18.36 -2.61 21.88
C THR A 136 -17.10 -1.81 21.63
N PRO A 137 -17.06 -0.51 21.99
CA PRO A 137 -15.81 0.24 21.95
C PRO A 137 -14.77 -0.52 22.78
N GLN A 138 -13.70 -0.98 22.13
CA GLN A 138 -12.62 -1.70 22.82
C GLN A 138 -11.66 -0.74 23.53
N ASP A 139 -11.70 0.55 23.17
CA ASP A 139 -10.84 1.57 23.75
C ASP A 139 -11.41 2.09 25.07
N ASP A 140 -10.66 1.87 26.15
CA ASP A 140 -10.86 2.54 27.42
C ASP A 140 -10.32 3.98 27.28
N PRO A 141 -11.16 5.02 27.44
CA PRO A 141 -10.70 6.42 27.36
C PRO A 141 -9.65 6.77 28.43
N ALA A 142 -9.42 5.92 29.43
CA ALA A 142 -8.35 6.07 30.41
C ALA A 142 -6.95 5.69 29.88
N PHE A 143 -6.84 5.04 28.71
CA PHE A 143 -5.57 4.55 28.16
C PHE A 143 -4.93 5.50 27.13
N CYS A 144 -5.55 6.64 26.83
CA CYS A 144 -4.88 7.72 26.09
C CYS A 144 -3.76 8.31 26.96
N GLY A 145 -2.59 7.71 26.88
CA GLY A 145 -1.37 8.20 27.50
C GLY A 145 -1.07 9.62 27.06
N THR A 146 -0.62 10.43 28.01
CA THR A 146 -0.11 11.78 27.78
C THR A 146 1.25 11.65 27.10
N ASP A 147 1.25 11.27 25.82
CA ASP A 147 2.47 11.22 25.04
C ASP A 147 2.83 12.68 24.68
N GLU A 148 3.60 13.29 25.57
CA GLU A 148 4.39 14.49 25.27
C GLU A 148 5.51 14.09 24.30
N GLU A 149 5.20 13.88 23.02
CA GLU A 149 6.23 13.73 21.98
C GLU A 149 5.98 14.65 20.78
N GLU A 150 7.02 15.45 20.55
CA GLU A 150 7.39 16.36 19.47
C GLU A 150 6.46 16.40 18.24
N HIS A 151 5.84 17.57 18.06
CA HIS A 151 5.23 18.03 16.83
C HIS A 151 6.24 17.94 15.66
N GLU A 152 6.18 16.87 14.87
CA GLU A 152 6.45 16.99 13.44
C GLU A 152 5.13 17.41 12.80
N ASP A 153 5.04 18.69 12.44
CA ASP A 153 3.97 19.28 11.67
C ASP A 153 3.86 18.56 10.32
N ARG A 154 3.13 17.44 10.30
CA ARG A 154 2.75 16.77 9.07
C ARG A 154 1.57 17.54 8.49
N GLU A 155 1.90 18.67 7.86
CA GLU A 155 1.08 19.45 6.93
C GLU A 155 0.69 18.55 5.74
N PHE A 156 -0.21 17.60 5.96
CA PHE A 156 -0.75 16.74 4.91
C PHE A 156 -1.89 17.42 4.13
N TRP A 157 -2.29 18.64 4.51
CA TRP A 157 -3.43 19.34 3.90
C TRP A 157 -3.11 20.71 3.29
N ASP A 158 -1.85 21.14 3.22
CA ASP A 158 -1.46 22.31 2.43
C ASP A 158 -0.93 21.82 1.08
N ASP A 159 -1.87 21.51 0.17
CA ASP A 159 -1.78 21.75 -1.28
C ASP A 159 -2.75 20.82 -2.02
N ASP A 160 -4.02 21.24 -2.07
CA ASP A 160 -4.88 20.93 -3.22
C ASP A 160 -6.05 21.93 -3.27
N ASP A 161 -5.78 23.16 -3.75
CA ASP A 161 -6.66 23.84 -4.72
C ASP A 161 -5.98 25.11 -5.28
N GLU A 162 -6.39 25.48 -6.49
CA GLU A 162 -6.09 26.69 -7.27
C GLU A 162 -4.94 26.58 -8.26
N GLY A 163 -5.30 26.22 -9.49
CA GLY A 163 -4.42 26.17 -10.63
C GLY A 163 -4.02 27.55 -11.17
N ASP A 164 -2.79 27.59 -11.67
CA ASP A 164 -2.39 28.41 -12.80
C ASP A 164 -1.08 27.84 -13.38
N TRP A 165 -1.19 26.91 -14.33
CA TRP A 165 -0.03 26.46 -15.10
C TRP A 165 0.22 27.47 -16.23
N GLU A 166 0.64 28.69 -15.89
CA GLU A 166 1.30 29.56 -16.86
C GLU A 166 2.72 29.03 -17.09
N ALA A 167 2.93 28.53 -18.30
CA ALA A 167 4.24 28.07 -18.77
C ALA A 167 5.23 29.25 -18.82
N PRO A 168 6.42 29.13 -18.21
CA PRO A 168 7.52 30.01 -18.55
C PRO A 168 8.21 29.48 -19.79
N GLU A 169 8.11 30.29 -20.83
CA GLU A 169 8.84 30.24 -22.07
C GLU A 169 10.35 30.38 -21.79
N GLU A 170 11.15 29.47 -22.37
CA GLU A 170 12.52 29.65 -22.88
C GLU A 170 13.52 30.53 -22.08
N GLU A 171 14.59 29.91 -21.55
CA GLU A 171 15.96 30.33 -21.87
C GLU A 171 17.00 29.24 -21.54
N VAL A 172 17.91 29.05 -22.49
CA VAL A 172 18.96 28.04 -22.55
C VAL A 172 20.25 28.63 -21.97
N GLU A 173 20.87 27.98 -20.98
CA GLU A 173 22.32 27.96 -20.66
C GLU A 173 22.51 27.20 -19.34
N GLY A 174 23.45 26.30 -19.10
CA GLY A 174 24.67 25.94 -19.81
C GLY A 174 25.19 24.60 -19.28
N LEU A 175 25.89 23.89 -20.15
CA LEU A 175 26.55 22.61 -19.93
C LEU A 175 27.63 22.69 -18.84
N ALA A 176 27.68 21.69 -17.96
CA ALA A 176 28.92 21.23 -17.35
C ALA A 176 28.86 19.71 -17.13
N SER A 177 29.33 19.01 -18.16
CA SER A 177 29.70 17.61 -18.14
C SER A 177 30.86 17.33 -17.16
N GLU A 178 31.01 16.04 -16.86
CA GLU A 178 32.23 15.37 -16.39
C GLU A 178 32.53 15.27 -14.87
N LEU A 179 32.40 14.02 -14.40
CA LEU A 179 33.48 13.26 -13.78
C LEU A 179 33.89 13.67 -12.36
N MET A 180 33.26 13.06 -11.36
CA MET A 180 33.92 12.81 -10.07
C MET A 180 33.80 11.33 -9.67
N SER A 181 34.80 10.61 -10.15
CA SER A 181 35.56 9.53 -9.52
C SER A 181 35.03 8.95 -8.21
N ILE A 182 34.75 7.65 -8.32
CA ILE A 182 34.93 6.57 -7.35
C ILE A 182 36.01 6.88 -6.29
N TRP A 183 35.63 6.81 -5.01
CA TRP A 183 36.49 6.22 -3.98
C TRP A 183 35.66 5.70 -2.78
N MET A 184 35.86 4.44 -2.42
CA MET A 184 35.48 3.85 -1.12
C MET A 184 36.76 3.62 -0.31
N PRO A 185 36.71 3.73 1.03
CA PRO A 185 37.66 3.07 1.91
C PRO A 185 37.38 1.56 2.04
#